data_AF-A0A7X6YV78-F1
#
_entry.id   AF-A0A7X6YV78-F1
#
_cell.length_a   1.000
_cell.length_b   1.000
_cell.length_c   1.000
_cell.angle_alpha   90.00
_cell.angle_beta   90.00
_cell.angle_gamma   90.00
#
_symmetry.space_group_name_H-M   'P 1'
#
loop_
_entity.id
_entity.type
_entity.pdbx_description
1 polymer ?
#
loop_
_entity_poly.entity_id
_entity_poly.type
_entity_poly.pdbx_seq_one_letter_code
_entity_poly.pdbx_strand_id
1 'polypeptide(L)' 'MKIDNDTVVIDAETTKLAGFRLEDTVRAPAVILFVDDRKPELLPLAQGQTPPSRVRSRNMEAAIEIITLEEITKYLQG' A
#
# COMPACT_ATOMS: atom_id res chain seq x y z
N MET A 1 -8.32 4.26 -7.55
CA MET A 1 -8.15 3.22 -6.50
C MET A 1 -9.15 3.50 -5.39
N LYS A 2 -9.63 2.48 -4.69
CA LYS A 2 -10.52 2.64 -3.53
C LYS A 2 -10.15 1.68 -2.41
N ILE A 3 -10.47 2.03 -1.18
CA ILE A 3 -10.38 1.09 -0.04
C ILE A 3 -11.76 0.44 0.11
N ASP A 4 -11.76 -0.88 0.13
CA ASP A 4 -12.93 -1.73 0.39
C ASP A 4 -12.60 -2.62 1.59
N ASN A 5 -13.12 -2.26 2.77
CA ASN A 5 -12.79 -2.89 4.04
C ASN A 5 -11.28 -2.96 4.29
N ASP A 6 -10.72 -4.18 4.31
CA ASP A 6 -9.30 -4.46 4.56
C ASP A 6 -8.45 -4.51 3.28
N THR A 7 -9.03 -4.17 2.13
CA THR A 7 -8.40 -4.34 0.82
C THR A 7 -8.40 -3.04 0.02
N VAL A 8 -7.24 -2.64 -0.50
CA VAL A 8 -7.16 -1.63 -1.56
C VAL A 8 -7.49 -2.28 -2.90
N VAL A 9 -8.46 -1.75 -3.62
CA VAL A 9 -8.87 -2.24 -4.95
C VAL A 9 -8.40 -1.30 -6.05
N ILE A 10 -7.71 -1.86 -7.03
CA ILE A 10 -7.27 -1.22 -8.27
C ILE A 10 -8.10 -1.81 -9.41
N ASP A 11 -8.87 -0.96 -10.09
CA ASP A 11 -9.73 -1.38 -11.19
C ASP A 11 -8.98 -1.41 -12.54
N ALA A 12 -7.86 -2.14 -12.57
CA ALA A 12 -7.02 -2.35 -13.74
C ALA A 12 -6.27 -3.68 -13.61
N GLU A 13 -5.81 -4.24 -14.74
CA GLU A 13 -4.80 -5.31 -14.74
C GLU A 13 -3.42 -4.70 -14.46
N THR A 14 -2.57 -5.46 -13.75
CA THR A 14 -1.23 -5.04 -13.33
C THR A 14 -0.21 -6.14 -13.59
N THR A 15 1.05 -5.77 -13.76
CA THR A 15 2.23 -6.66 -13.82
C THR A 15 3.05 -6.60 -12.53
N LYS A 16 2.96 -5.51 -11.75
CA LYS A 16 3.59 -5.38 -10.43
C LYS A 16 2.60 -4.80 -9.43
N LEU A 17 2.57 -5.40 -8.24
CA LEU A 17 1.73 -4.94 -7.15
C LEU A 17 2.44 -5.14 -5.81
N ALA A 18 2.75 -4.05 -5.12
CA ALA A 18 3.29 -4.08 -3.76
C ALA A 18 2.67 -2.97 -2.92
N GLY A 19 2.39 -3.27 -1.65
CA GLY A 19 1.81 -2.33 -0.71
C GLY A 19 2.58 -2.33 0.61
N PHE A 20 2.79 -1.15 1.17
CA PHE A 20 3.54 -0.98 2.41
C PHE A 20 2.87 0.00 3.35
N ARG A 21 2.97 -0.26 4.65
CA ARG A 21 2.55 0.66 5.71
C ARG A 21 3.69 0.85 6.69
N LEU A 22 3.93 2.10 7.09
CA LEU A 22 4.95 2.41 8.10
C LEU A 22 4.47 2.01 9.49
N GLU A 23 5.32 1.27 10.22
CA GLU A 23 5.04 0.74 11.57
C GLU A 23 4.65 1.83 12.58
N ASP A 24 5.26 3.02 12.49
CA ASP A 24 5.19 4.06 13.54
C ASP A 24 4.46 5.35 13.10
N THR A 25 3.33 5.20 12.40
CA THR A 25 2.52 6.34 11.93
C THR A 25 1.24 6.52 12.75
N VAL A 26 1.38 6.65 14.07
CA VAL A 26 0.24 6.84 15.01
C VAL A 26 -0.64 8.05 14.63
N ARG A 27 -0.07 9.08 13.99
CA ARG A 27 -0.76 10.35 13.71
C ARG A 27 -1.40 10.45 12.33
N ALA A 28 -0.92 9.68 11.36
CA ALA A 28 -1.37 9.74 9.96
C ALA A 28 -0.99 8.44 9.24
N PRO A 29 -1.69 7.32 9.52
CA PRO A 29 -1.38 6.06 8.87
C PRO A 29 -1.67 6.18 7.37
N ALA A 30 -0.70 5.80 6.54
CA ALA A 30 -0.83 5.82 5.09
C ALA A 30 -0.30 4.51 4.50
N VAL A 31 -0.90 4.10 3.39
CA VAL A 31 -0.43 2.96 2.59
C VAL A 31 0.29 3.49 1.36
N ILE A 32 1.50 3.04 1.14
CA ILE A 32 2.30 3.32 -0.04
C ILE A 32 2.09 2.17 -1.02
N LEU A 33 1.64 2.48 -2.24
CA LEU A 33 1.37 1.48 -3.27
C LEU A 33 2.31 1.65 -4.45
N PHE A 34 2.94 0.55 -4.84
CA PHE A 34 3.73 0.44 -6.04
C PHE A 34 2.96 -0.43 -7.02
N VAL A 35 2.58 0.17 -8.15
CA VAL A 35 1.76 -0.50 -9.16
C VAL A 35 2.44 -0.31 -10.51
N ASP A 36 2.88 -1.41 -11.11
CA ASP A 36 3.67 -1.40 -12.34
C ASP A 36 4.87 -0.45 -12.22
N ASP A 37 5.21 0.26 -13.30
CA ASP A 37 6.26 1.27 -13.33
C ASP A 37 5.74 2.68 -13.01
N ARG A 38 4.57 2.78 -12.38
CA ARG A 38 3.98 4.07 -12.01
C ARG A 38 4.68 4.65 -10.77
N LYS A 39 4.58 5.97 -10.62
CA LYS A 39 5.02 6.64 -9.39
C LYS A 39 4.26 6.05 -8.20
N PRO A 40 4.92 5.85 -7.05
CA PRO A 40 4.26 5.33 -5.86
C PRO A 40 3.09 6.22 -5.46
N GLU A 41 1.93 5.61 -5.19
CA GLU A 41 0.74 6.31 -4.74
C GLU A 41 0.61 6.22 -3.23
N LEU A 42 0.33 7.34 -2.57
CA LEU A 42 0.07 7.41 -1.14
C LEU A 42 -1.44 7.44 -0.91
N LEU A 43 -1.95 6.44 -0.20
CA LEU A 43 -3.33 6.39 0.27
C LEU A 43 -3.39 6.75 1.75
N PRO A 44 -3.87 7.96 2.10
CA PRO A 44 -4.08 8.31 3.49
C PRO A 44 -5.23 7.49 4.07
N LEU A 45 -5.08 7.03 5.30
CA LEU A 45 -6.14 6.38 6.06
C LEU A 45 -6.79 7.39 6.99
N ALA A 46 -8.12 7.35 7.07
CA ALA A 46 -8.83 8.21 8.00
C ALA A 46 -8.53 7.78 9.45
N GLN A 47 -8.53 8.75 10.37
CA GLN A 47 -8.34 8.46 11.79
C GLN A 47 -9.43 7.49 12.28
N GLY A 48 -9.02 6.40 12.94
CA GLY A 48 -9.94 5.35 13.41
C GLY A 48 -10.37 4.34 12.35
N GLN A 49 -9.99 4.51 11.09
CA GLN A 49 -10.17 3.50 10.06
C GLN A 49 -9.17 2.36 10.27
N THR A 50 -9.65 1.11 10.27
CA THR A 50 -8.76 -0.05 10.24
C THR A 50 -7.93 0.00 8.96
N PRO A 51 -6.59 0.01 9.04
CA PRO A 51 -5.76 0.00 7.85
C PRO A 51 -6.01 -1.27 7.02
N PRO A 52 -6.03 -1.17 5.68
CA PRO A 52 -6.09 -2.35 4.84
C PRO A 52 -4.81 -3.18 5.02
N SER A 53 -4.99 -4.50 4.91
CA SER A 53 -3.93 -5.51 4.99
C SER A 53 -3.59 -6.10 3.63
N ARG A 54 -4.38 -5.78 2.59
CA ARG A 54 -4.25 -6.35 1.25
C ARG A 54 -4.43 -5.30 0.17
N VAL A 55 -3.84 -5.56 -0.99
CA VAL A 55 -4.09 -4.83 -2.24
C VAL A 55 -4.39 -5.82 -3.34
N ARG A 56 -5.40 -5.51 -4.16
CA ARG A 56 -5.89 -6.37 -5.22
C ARG A 56 -6.11 -5.58 -6.51
N SER A 57 -5.63 -6.11 -7.61
CA SER A 57 -5.93 -5.68 -8.98
C SER A 57 -6.87 -6.68 -9.66
N ARG A 58 -7.18 -6.50 -10.95
CA ARG A 58 -8.06 -7.45 -11.67
C ARG A 58 -7.45 -8.84 -11.82
N ASN A 59 -6.13 -8.96 -11.79
CA ASN A 59 -5.39 -10.19 -12.05
C ASN A 59 -4.33 -10.55 -10.98
N MET A 60 -4.14 -9.72 -9.95
CA MET A 60 -3.16 -9.95 -8.88
C MET A 60 -3.70 -9.58 -7.49
N GLU A 61 -3.15 -10.21 -6.45
CA GLU A 61 -3.36 -9.84 -5.05
C GLU A 61 -2.02 -9.91 -4.32
N ALA A 62 -1.78 -8.96 -3.41
CA ALA A 62 -0.61 -8.91 -2.56
C ALA A 62 -0.97 -8.45 -1.14
N ALA A 63 -0.19 -8.89 -0.15
CA ALA A 63 -0.29 -8.38 1.21
C ALA A 63 0.29 -6.96 1.28
N ILE A 64 -0.25 -6.15 2.20
CA ILE A 64 0.36 -4.89 2.61
C ILE A 64 1.31 -5.19 3.76
N GLU A 65 2.60 -5.05 3.51
CA GLU A 65 3.64 -5.31 4.50
C GLU A 65 3.80 -4.12 5.46
N ILE A 66 4.00 -4.42 6.73
CA ILE A 66 4.34 -3.41 7.73
C ILE A 66 5.86 -3.32 7.76
N ILE A 67 6.39 -2.13 7.51
CA ILE A 67 7.83 -1.91 7.41
C ILE A 67 8.25 -0.67 8.20
N THR A 68 9.52 -0.64 8.57
CA THR A 68 10.18 0.52 9.17
C THR A 68 10.58 1.55 8.12
N LEU A 69 10.92 2.76 8.56
CA LEU A 69 11.46 3.81 7.69
C LEU A 69 12.80 3.38 7.03
N GLU A 70 13.60 2.60 7.74
CA GLU A 70 14.88 2.08 7.22
C GLU A 70 14.64 1.10 6.08
N GLU A 71 13.70 0.16 6.25
CA GLU A 71 13.36 -0.86 5.25
C GLU A 71 12.78 -0.24 3.98
N ILE A 72 11.85 0.73 4.08
CA ILE A 72 11.33 1.39 2.88
C ILE A 72 12.41 2.17 2.14
N THR A 73 13.35 2.78 2.87
CA THR A 73 14.44 3.54 2.24
C THR A 73 15.36 2.60 1.45
N LYS A 74 15.68 1.43 2.00
CA LYS A 74 16.43 0.39 1.29
C LYS A 74 15.67 -0.11 0.06
N TYR A 75 14.37 -0.34 0.19
CA TYR A 75 13.51 -0.77 -0.91
C TYR A 75 13.47 0.25 -2.06
N LEU A 76 13.48 1.55 -1.74
CA LEU A 76 13.48 2.63 -2.72
C LEU A 76 14.86 2.89 -3.37
N GLN A 77 15.95 2.38 -2.80
CA GLN A 77 17.32 2.55 -3.30
C GLN A 77 17.81 1.40 -4.17
N GLY A 78 17.08 0.28 -4.22
CA GLY A 78 17.33 -0.85 -5.12
C GLY A 78 16.82 -0.60 -6.53
#